data_AF-A0A838IYQ8-F1
#
_entry.id   AF-A0A838IYQ8-F1
#
_cell.length_a   1.000
_cell.length_b   1.000
_cell.length_c   1.000
_cell.angle_alpha   90.00
_cell.angle_beta   90.00
_cell.angle_gamma   90.00
#
_symmetry.space_group_name_H-M   'P 1'
#
loop_
_entity.id
_entity.type
_entity.pdbx_description
1 polymer ?
#
loop_
_entity_poly.entity_id
_entity_poly.type
_entity_poly.pdbx_seq_one_letter_code
_entity_poly.pdbx_strand_id
1 'polypeptide(L)'
;MRRALAQVFLRRSGGRMEALLVIEVETGMRERTTLPLVDDDPLAAARRLGRHLARSGTAVRAGGFRLRVERAGALHDESTLAKELLESYRAERRSESDS
;
A
#
# COMPACT_ATOMS: atom_id res chain seq x y z
N MET A 1 2.72 2.23 -19.28
CA MET A 1 1.39 1.85 -18.77
C MET A 1 1.19 2.45 -17.39
N ARG A 2 0.15 3.27 -17.22
CA ARG A 2 -0.10 3.95 -15.94
C ARG A 2 -0.78 2.99 -14.97
N ARG A 3 -0.09 2.59 -13.89
CA ARG A 3 -0.63 1.75 -12.79
C ARG A 3 -0.92 2.63 -11.59
N ALA A 4 -2.12 2.55 -11.03
CA ALA A 4 -2.52 3.35 -9.88
C ALA A 4 -3.07 2.46 -8.76
N LEU A 5 -2.66 2.73 -7.52
CA LEU A 5 -3.20 2.04 -6.36
C LEU A 5 -4.66 2.47 -6.13
N ALA A 6 -5.58 1.51 -6.09
CA ALA A 6 -7.00 1.73 -5.81
C ALA A 6 -7.38 1.30 -4.38
N GLN A 7 -6.81 0.20 -3.89
CA GLN A 7 -7.11 -0.29 -2.54
C GLN A 7 -5.98 -1.16 -1.97
N VAL A 8 -5.85 -1.14 -0.65
CA VAL A 8 -4.95 -1.99 0.12
C VAL A 8 -5.75 -2.71 1.19
N PHE A 9 -5.53 -4.01 1.34
CA PHE A 9 -5.95 -4.76 2.52
C PHE A 9 -4.71 -5.28 3.22
N LEU A 10 -4.58 -4.99 4.52
CA LEU A 10 -3.56 -5.55 5.37
C LEU A 10 -4.18 -6.61 6.26
N ARG A 11 -3.54 -7.76 6.38
CA ARG A 11 -3.93 -8.82 7.32
C ARG A 11 -2.70 -9.44 7.95
N ARG A 12 -2.89 -10.10 9.09
CA ARG A 12 -1.83 -10.90 9.71
C ARG A 12 -1.86 -12.32 9.15
N SER A 13 -0.72 -12.82 8.67
CA SER A 13 -0.55 -14.16 8.11
C SER A 13 0.80 -14.72 8.56
N GLY A 14 0.82 -15.88 9.22
CA GLY A 14 2.07 -16.52 9.66
C GLY A 14 2.93 -15.64 10.60
N GLY A 15 2.30 -14.85 11.46
CA GLY A 15 2.98 -13.94 12.41
C GLY A 15 3.38 -12.59 11.83
N ARG A 16 3.35 -12.42 10.50
CA ARG A 16 3.72 -11.18 9.79
C ARG A 16 2.51 -10.53 9.12
N MET A 17 2.69 -9.31 8.64
CA MET A 17 1.69 -8.63 7.81
C MET A 17 1.78 -9.11 6.35
N GLU A 18 0.63 -9.18 5.70
CA GLU A 18 0.50 -9.41 4.26
C GLU A 18 -0.40 -8.31 3.68
N ALA A 19 -0.02 -7.80 2.51
CA ALA A 19 -0.78 -6.79 1.80
C ALA A 19 -1.40 -7.36 0.53
N LEU A 20 -2.73 -7.30 0.41
CA LEU A 20 -3.41 -7.46 -0.87
C LEU A 20 -3.60 -6.08 -1.50
N LEU A 21 -2.95 -5.85 -2.63
CA LEU A 21 -3.06 -4.62 -3.41
C LEU A 21 -4.07 -4.80 -4.52
N VAL A 22 -4.91 -3.79 -4.70
CA VAL A 22 -5.75 -3.62 -5.90
C VAL A 22 -5.18 -2.48 -6.70
N ILE A 23 -4.71 -2.78 -7.91
CA ILE A 23 -4.06 -1.84 -8.81
C ILE A 23 -4.93 -1.65 -10.03
N GLU A 24 -5.29 -0.42 -10.33
CA GLU A 24 -5.98 -0.05 -11.56
C GLU A 24 -4.95 0.22 -12.66
N VAL A 25 -5.13 -0.41 -13.81
CA VAL A 25 -4.32 -0.18 -15.01
C VAL A 25 -5.09 0.68 -16.01
N GLU A 26 -4.37 1.20 -17.01
CA GLU A 26 -4.85 2.22 -17.96
C GLU A 26 -6.13 1.85 -18.74
N THR A 27 -6.43 0.56 -18.90
CA THR A 27 -7.66 0.06 -19.53
C THR A 27 -8.89 0.09 -18.59
N GLY A 28 -8.73 0.55 -17.35
CA GLY A 28 -9.73 0.45 -16.28
C GLY A 28 -9.80 -0.92 -15.61
N MET A 29 -8.99 -1.88 -16.07
CA MET A 29 -8.88 -3.21 -15.45
C MET A 29 -8.23 -3.12 -14.07
N ARG A 30 -8.65 -3.99 -13.15
CA ARG A 30 -8.09 -4.10 -11.81
C ARG A 30 -7.31 -5.40 -11.63
N GLU A 31 -6.04 -5.25 -11.32
CA GLU A 31 -5.15 -6.34 -10.94
C GLU A 31 -5.11 -6.49 -9.42
N ARG A 32 -4.96 -7.72 -8.94
CA ARG A 32 -4.78 -8.03 -7.53
C ARG A 32 -3.43 -8.68 -7.33
N THR A 33 -2.64 -8.14 -6.42
CA THR A 33 -1.32 -8.69 -6.09
C THR A 33 -1.19 -8.80 -4.58
N THR A 34 -0.84 -9.99 -4.10
CA THR A 34 -0.51 -10.22 -2.70
C THR A 34 0.98 -10.05 -2.50
N LEU A 35 1.36 -9.25 -1.51
CA LEU A 35 2.75 -9.01 -1.12
C LEU A 35 2.95 -9.41 0.34
N PRO A 36 3.80 -10.41 0.63
CA PRO A 36 4.21 -10.68 2.00
C PRO A 36 5.08 -9.53 2.50
N LEU A 37 4.80 -9.05 3.71
CA LEU A 37 5.61 -8.04 4.39
C LEU A 37 6.40 -8.72 5.50
N VAL A 38 7.58 -8.18 5.80
CA VAL A 38 8.43 -8.72 6.86
C VAL A 38 8.04 -8.22 8.24
N ASP A 39 7.30 -7.11 8.29
CA ASP A 39 6.88 -6.45 9.52
C ASP A 39 5.65 -7.16 10.10
N ASP A 40 5.54 -7.21 11.42
CA ASP A 40 4.38 -7.73 12.16
C ASP A 40 3.45 -6.63 12.70
N ASP A 41 3.89 -5.37 12.59
CA ASP A 41 3.16 -4.16 12.93
C ASP A 41 2.51 -3.50 11.68
N PRO A 42 1.20 -3.18 11.70
CA PRO A 42 0.52 -2.55 10.58
C PRO A 42 1.10 -1.19 10.15
N LEU A 43 1.62 -0.38 11.09
CA LEU A 43 2.19 0.93 10.77
C LEU A 43 3.53 0.79 10.02
N ALA A 44 4.43 -0.06 10.53
CA ALA A 44 5.67 -0.40 9.84
C ALA A 44 5.41 -0.99 8.45
N ALA A 45 4.43 -1.90 8.34
CA ALA A 45 3.96 -2.48 7.10
C ALA A 45 3.47 -1.42 6.09
N ALA A 46 2.62 -0.48 6.52
CA ALA A 46 2.12 0.60 5.67
C ALA A 46 3.25 1.49 5.14
N ARG A 47 4.22 1.86 6.00
CA ARG A 47 5.39 2.65 5.61
C ARG A 47 6.28 1.92 4.61
N ARG A 48 6.54 0.63 4.84
CA ARG A 48 7.30 -0.22 3.91
C ARG A 48 6.61 -0.34 2.56
N LEU A 49 5.29 -0.56 2.57
CA LEU A 49 4.51 -0.65 1.36
C LEU A 49 4.56 0.64 0.55
N GLY A 50 4.50 1.81 1.21
CA GLY A 50 4.65 3.12 0.56
C GLY A 50 5.97 3.23 -0.21
N ARG A 51 7.09 2.86 0.41
CA ARG A 51 8.41 2.84 -0.26
C ARG A 51 8.48 1.84 -1.40
N HIS A 52 7.92 0.64 -1.21
CA HIS A 52 7.88 -0.37 -2.25
C HIS A 52 7.09 0.11 -3.49
N LEU A 53 5.93 0.73 -3.27
CA LEU A 53 5.10 1.25 -4.36
C LEU A 53 5.82 2.35 -5.15
N ALA A 54 6.53 3.25 -4.47
CA ALA A 54 7.36 4.28 -5.10
C ALA A 54 8.40 3.66 -6.05
N ARG A 55 9.18 2.70 -5.55
CA ARG A 55 10.22 2.01 -6.32
C ARG A 55 9.65 1.18 -7.48
N SER A 56 8.45 0.63 -7.32
CA SER A 56 7.77 -0.16 -8.36
C SER A 56 7.17 0.68 -9.50
N GLY A 57 7.15 2.01 -9.37
CA GLY A 57 6.48 2.90 -10.32
C GLY A 57 4.94 2.89 -10.23
N THR A 58 4.36 2.27 -9.20
CA THR A 58 2.91 2.26 -8.98
C THR A 58 2.48 3.61 -8.40
N ALA A 59 1.61 4.33 -9.11
CA ALA A 59 1.16 5.64 -8.68
C ALA A 59 0.25 5.57 -7.45
N VAL A 60 0.58 6.34 -6.42
CA VAL A 60 -0.26 6.52 -5.22
C VAL A 60 -0.73 7.98 -5.17
N ARG A 61 -2.05 8.20 -5.15
CA ARG A 61 -2.66 9.54 -5.11
C ARG A 61 -3.31 9.79 -3.75
N ALA A 62 -3.21 11.02 -3.25
CA ALA A 62 -3.95 11.44 -2.07
C ALA A 62 -5.46 11.29 -2.30
N GLY A 63 -6.16 10.62 -1.38
CA GLY A 63 -7.59 10.32 -1.52
C GLY A 63 -7.95 9.33 -2.63
N GLY A 64 -6.97 8.82 -3.38
CA GLY A 64 -7.20 7.90 -4.51
C GLY A 64 -7.27 6.43 -4.14
N PHE A 65 -7.04 6.08 -2.87
CA PHE A 65 -7.08 4.71 -2.39
C PHE A 65 -7.67 4.62 -0.98
N ARG A 66 -8.13 3.42 -0.61
CA ARG A 66 -8.47 3.06 0.77
C ARG A 66 -7.49 2.03 1.30
N LEU A 67 -7.18 2.11 2.59
CA LEU A 67 -6.43 1.09 3.30
C LEU A 67 -7.36 0.48 4.34
N ARG A 68 -7.50 -0.85 4.30
CA ARG A 68 -8.30 -1.61 5.26
C ARG A 68 -7.42 -2.60 5.99
N VAL A 69 -7.63 -2.78 7.29
CA VAL A 69 -6.92 -3.78 8.10
C VAL A 69 -7.91 -4.83 8.58
N GLU A 70 -7.54 -6.10 8.44
CA GLU A 70 -8.25 -7.22 9.02
C GLU A 70 -7.95 -7.32 10.52
N ARG A 71 -8.98 -7.22 11.35
CA ARG A 71 -8.94 -7.42 12.80
C ARG A 71 -10.10 -8.30 13.21
N ALA A 72 -9.82 -9.38 13.94
CA ALA A 72 -10.84 -10.34 14.39
C ALA A 72 -11.78 -10.83 13.25
N GLY A 73 -11.24 -11.04 12.05
CA GLY A 73 -12.00 -11.49 10.87
C GLY A 73 -12.83 -10.41 10.16
N ALA A 74 -12.77 -9.16 10.60
CA ALA A 74 -13.47 -8.03 9.99
C ALA A 74 -12.50 -7.00 9.39
N LEU A 75 -12.91 -6.35 8.31
CA LEU A 75 -12.11 -5.31 7.63
C LEU A 75 -12.52 -3.92 8.08
N HIS A 76 -11.56 -3.16 8.61
CA HIS A 76 -11.75 -1.80 9.11
C HIS A 76 -10.98 -0.80 8.24
N ASP A 77 -11.62 0.31 7.86
CA ASP A 77 -10.96 1.40 7.16
C ASP A 77 -9.98 2.10 8.12
N GLU A 78 -8.75 2.31 7.67
CA GLU A 78 -7.64 2.80 8.50
C GLU A 78 -6.99 4.01 7.83
N SER A 79 -7.61 5.19 8.02
CA SER A 79 -7.17 6.44 7.40
C SER A 79 -5.78 6.89 7.87
N THR A 80 -5.44 6.65 9.13
CA THR A 80 -4.10 6.93 9.68
C THR A 80 -3.03 6.14 8.95
N LEU A 81 -3.25 4.84 8.71
CA LEU A 81 -2.30 4.00 7.97
C LEU A 81 -2.23 4.38 6.49
N ALA A 82 -3.36 4.77 5.87
CA ALA A 82 -3.35 5.29 4.51
C ALA A 82 -2.49 6.57 4.39
N LYS A 83 -2.58 7.47 5.38
CA LYS A 83 -1.73 8.67 5.44
C LYS A 83 -0.24 8.31 5.53
N GLU A 84 0.12 7.40 6.41
CA GLU A 84 1.51 6.96 6.64
C GLU A 84 2.12 6.27 5.40
N LEU A 85 1.32 5.48 4.68
CA LEU A 85 1.73 4.89 3.39
C LEU A 85 2.02 5.99 2.36
N LEU A 86 1.11 6.95 2.22
CA LEU A 86 1.25 8.06 1.26
C LEU A 86 2.46 8.94 1.58
N GLU A 87 2.70 9.24 2.86
CA GLU A 87 3.86 10.03 3.30
C GLU A 87 5.17 9.31 3.00
N SER A 88 5.25 8.00 3.29
CA SER A 88 6.42 7.19 2.98
C SER A 88 6.67 7.08 1.48
N TYR A 89 5.62 6.91 0.68
CA TYR A 89 5.70 6.94 -0.79
C TYR A 89 6.27 8.26 -1.31
N ARG A 90 5.77 9.40 -0.81
CA ARG A 90 6.23 10.73 -1.23
C ARG A 90 7.68 10.99 -0.82
N ALA A 91 8.06 10.57 0.39
CA ALA A 91 9.44 10.71 0.85
C ALA A 91 10.40 9.94 -0.07
N GLU A 92 10.10 8.69 -0.40
CA GLU A 92 10.92 7.86 -1.28
C GLU A 92 11.06 8.48 -2.68
N ARG A 93 9.96 8.94 -3.29
CA ARG A 93 9.98 9.58 -4.61
C ARG A 93 10.81 10.86 -4.67
N ARG A 94 10.90 11.61 -3.56
CA ARG A 94 11.76 12.79 -3.46
C ARG A 94 13.23 12.39 -3.43
N SER A 95 13.59 11.41 -2.59
CA SER A 95 14.97 10.92 -2.49
C SER A 95 15.51 10.35 -3.81
N GLU A 96 14.67 9.71 -4.62
CA GLU A 96 15.04 9.26 -5.98
C GLU A 96 15.30 10.40 -6.97
N SER A 97 14.72 11.59 -6.74
CA SER A 97 14.87 12.73 -7.66
C SER A 97 16.14 13.55 -7.37
N ASP A 98 16.69 13.41 -6.16
CA ASP A 98 17.87 14.12 -5.68
C ASP A 98 19.18 13.33 -5.90
N SER A 99 19.08 12.10 -6.46
CA SER A 99 20.20 11.19 -6.74
C SER A 99 20.51 11.14 -8.24
#